data_AF-A0A9C7Z7U8-F1
#
_entry.id   AF-A0A9C7Z7U8-F1
#
_cell.length_a   1.000
_cell.length_b   1.000
_cell.length_c   1.000
_cell.angle_alpha   90.00
_cell.angle_beta   90.00
_cell.angle_gamma   90.00
#
_symmetry.space_group_name_H-M   'P 1'
#
loop_
_entity.id
_entity.type
_entity.pdbx_description
1 polymer ?
#
loop_
_entity_poly.entity_id
_entity_poly.type
_entity_poly.pdbx_seq_one_letter_code
_entity_poly.pdbx_strand_id
1 'polypeptide(L)' 'MSKLASRHLSEGGLVLYDLSSSYFEGESCPLAMRGYSRDKKKGKLQVNYGLLTDPRGCPVWYSPIAWLRSIYWLIVDL' A
#
# COMPACT_ATOMS: atom_id res chain seq x y z
N MET A 1 -5.22 -15.14 1.31
CA MET A 1 -5.35 -14.24 2.49
C MET A 1 -4.25 -14.50 3.51
N SER A 2 -3.72 -13.45 4.15
CA SER A 2 -2.79 -13.61 5.29
C SER A 2 -3.53 -14.21 6.49
N LYS A 3 -2.81 -14.93 7.36
CA LYS A 3 -3.38 -15.51 8.60
C LYS A 3 -3.97 -14.44 9.53
N LEU A 4 -3.52 -13.19 9.43
CA LEU A 4 -4.08 -12.06 10.18
C LEU A 4 -5.40 -11.58 9.58
N ALA A 5 -5.47 -11.40 8.26
CA ALA A 5 -6.70 -10.95 7.59
C ALA A 5 -7.88 -11.87 7.92
N SER A 6 -7.69 -13.20 7.83
CA SER A 6 -8.75 -14.17 8.16
C SER A 6 -9.17 -14.19 9.64
N ARG A 7 -8.39 -13.61 10.56
CA ARG A 7 -8.73 -13.53 11.99
C ARG A 7 -9.45 -12.24 12.36
N HIS A 8 -9.19 -11.18 11.60
CA HIS A 8 -9.60 -9.82 11.97
C HIS A 8 -10.63 -9.21 11.01
N LEU A 9 -10.81 -9.80 9.83
CA LEU A 9 -11.75 -9.35 8.81
C LEU A 9 -12.87 -10.38 8.62
N SER A 10 -14.07 -9.87 8.36
CA SER A 10 -15.23 -10.64 7.93
C SER A 10 -15.62 -10.23 6.52
N GLU A 11 -16.18 -11.17 5.74
CA GLU A 11 -16.74 -10.86 4.43
C GLU A 11 -17.84 -9.79 4.54
N GLY A 12 -17.80 -8.78 3.66
CA GLY A 12 -18.68 -7.60 3.72
C GLY A 12 -18.44 -6.67 4.92
N GLY A 13 -17.37 -6.90 5.69
CA GLY A 13 -17.00 -6.08 6.84
C GLY A 13 -16.33 -4.76 6.46
N LEU A 14 -16.27 -3.84 7.43
CA LEU A 14 -15.53 -2.59 7.27
C LEU A 14 -14.02 -2.83 7.39
N VAL A 15 -13.26 -2.23 6.48
CA VAL A 15 -11.81 -2.12 6.55
C VAL A 15 -11.41 -0.66 6.46
N LEU A 16 -10.34 -0.27 7.17
CA LEU A 16 -9.70 1.00 6.93
C LEU A 16 -8.51 0.76 6.01
N TYR A 17 -8.37 1.60 5.00
CA TYR A 17 -7.29 1.51 4.03
C TYR A 17 -6.53 2.83 3.97
N ASP A 18 -5.21 2.76 3.99
CA ASP A 18 -4.34 3.89 3.72
C ASP A 18 -3.24 3.52 2.72
N LEU A 19 -2.78 4.54 2.01
CA LEU A 19 -1.70 4.49 1.02
C LEU A 19 -0.59 5.43 1.46
N SER A 20 0.63 4.96 1.58
CA SER A 20 1.75 5.85 1.86
C SER A 20 2.86 5.68 0.84
N SER A 21 3.65 6.74 0.66
CA SER A 21 4.81 6.76 -0.22
C SER A 21 6.04 7.20 0.55
N SER A 22 7.20 6.71 0.12
CA SER A 22 8.49 7.20 0.61
C SER A 22 9.44 7.32 -0.56
N TYR A 23 10.02 8.51 -0.74
CA TYR A 23 11.01 8.77 -1.79
C TYR A 23 12.43 8.58 -1.27
N PHE A 24 13.34 8.27 -2.18
CA PHE A 24 14.74 7.98 -1.90
C PHE A 24 15.64 8.97 -2.63
N GLU A 25 16.72 9.36 -1.94
CA GLU A 25 17.77 10.22 -2.49
C GLU A 25 18.94 9.41 -3.11
N GLY A 26 19.04 8.12 -2.79
CA GLY A 26 20.03 7.18 -3.35
C GLY A 26 19.40 6.10 -4.23
N GLU A 27 20.24 5.22 -4.78
CA GLU A 27 19.83 4.23 -5.80
C GLU A 27 19.98 2.76 -5.35
N SER A 28 20.35 2.52 -4.09
CA SER A 28 20.64 1.17 -3.58
C SER A 28 19.41 0.35 -3.19
N CYS A 29 18.21 0.94 -3.18
CA CYS A 29 16.99 0.25 -2.79
C CYS A 29 16.39 -0.51 -3.99
N PRO A 30 16.42 -1.86 -4.01
CA PRO A 30 15.96 -2.64 -5.15
C PRO A 30 14.42 -2.61 -5.34
N LEU A 31 13.69 -2.18 -4.31
CA LEU A 31 12.23 -2.04 -4.35
C LEU A 31 11.80 -0.67 -4.89
N ALA A 32 12.71 0.31 -4.91
CA ALA A 32 12.37 1.66 -5.28
C ALA A 32 12.31 1.82 -6.80
N MET A 33 11.25 2.45 -7.29
CA MET A 33 11.04 2.70 -8.71
C MET A 33 10.64 4.15 -8.95
N ARG A 34 10.87 4.66 -10.17
CA ARG A 34 10.35 5.98 -10.57
C ARG A 34 8.88 5.84 -10.95
N GLY A 35 8.05 6.81 -10.56
CA GLY A 35 6.63 6.79 -10.88
C GLY A 35 5.86 7.96 -10.28
N TYR A 36 4.57 7.78 -10.05
CA TYR A 36 3.76 8.77 -9.38
C TYR A 36 4.04 8.83 -7.87
N SER A 37 4.47 10.01 -7.43
CA SER A 37 4.73 10.33 -6.03
C SER A 37 3.53 11.02 -5.40
N ARG A 38 2.99 10.45 -4.31
CA ARG A 38 1.96 11.12 -3.49
C ARG A 38 2.52 12.42 -2.89
N ASP A 39 3.81 12.40 -2.53
CA ASP A 39 4.56 13.55 -2.00
C ASP A 39 4.93 14.60 -3.08
N LYS A 40 4.47 14.39 -4.33
CA LYS A 40 4.72 15.27 -5.48
C LYS A 40 6.21 15.50 -5.78
N LYS A 41 7.10 14.59 -5.34
CA LYS A 41 8.53 14.62 -5.62
C LYS A 41 8.80 13.99 -7.00
N LYS A 42 8.96 14.84 -8.01
CA LYS A 42 9.21 14.41 -9.39
C LYS A 42 10.63 13.84 -9.56
N GLY A 43 10.75 12.78 -10.35
CA GLY A 43 12.04 12.21 -10.78
C GLY A 43 12.79 11.37 -9.73
N LYS A 44 12.28 11.30 -8.50
CA LYS A 44 12.87 10.50 -7.41
C LYS A 44 12.42 9.05 -7.48
N LEU A 45 13.30 8.15 -7.03
CA LEU A 45 12.95 6.77 -6.74
C LEU A 45 12.02 6.74 -5.53
N GLN A 46 11.04 5.85 -5.52
CA GLN A 46 10.10 5.74 -4.42
C GLN A 46 9.54 4.33 -4.27
N VAL A 47 9.03 4.07 -3.07
CA VAL A 47 8.23 2.89 -2.76
C VAL A 47 6.88 3.38 -2.26
N ASN A 48 5.81 2.89 -2.88
CA ASN A 48 4.45 3.07 -2.38
C ASN A 48 4.02 1.78 -1.70
N TYR A 49 3.23 1.89 -0.65
CA TYR A 49 2.69 0.74 0.07
C TYR A 49 1.27 1.01 0.53
N GLY A 50 0.44 -0.03 0.46
CA GLY A 50 -0.91 -0.03 1.01
C GLY A 50 -0.93 -0.74 2.36
N LEU A 51 -1.74 -0.22 3.27
CA LEU A 51 -2.03 -0.80 4.58
C LEU A 51 -3.53 -1.01 4.72
N LEU A 52 -3.91 -2.21 5.16
CA LEU A 52 -5.27 -2.51 5.59
C LEU A 52 -5.28 -2.70 7.11
N THR A 53 -6.30 -2.15 7.75
CA THR A 53 -6.55 -2.36 9.17
C THR A 53 -8.00 -2.82 9.40
N ASP A 54 -8.21 -3.46 10.55
CA ASP A 54 -9.56 -3.65 11.08
C ASP A 54 -10.19 -2.28 11.48
N PRO A 55 -11.49 -2.25 11.83
CA PRO A 55 -12.17 -1.02 12.26
C PRO A 55 -11.58 -0.35 13.51
N ARG A 56 -10.76 -1.05 14.29
CA ARG A 56 -10.09 -0.54 15.50
C ARG A 56 -8.73 0.08 15.17
N GLY A 57 -8.28 0.00 13.92
CA GLY A 57 -6.95 0.45 13.48
C GLY A 57 -5.85 -0.59 13.64
N CYS A 58 -6.17 -1.85 13.96
CA CYS A 58 -5.16 -2.91 14.05
C CYS A 58 -4.73 -3.34 12.64
N PRO A 59 -3.44 -3.26 12.28
CA PRO A 59 -2.98 -3.62 10.94
C PRO A 59 -3.10 -5.13 10.68
N VAL A 60 -3.73 -5.49 9.56
CA VAL A 60 -4.01 -6.89 9.19
C VAL A 60 -3.29 -7.36 7.94
N TRP A 61 -2.88 -6.40 7.09
CA TRP A 61 -2.18 -6.68 5.84
C TRP A 61 -1.46 -5.45 5.31
N TYR A 62 -0.33 -5.66 4.64
CA TYR A 62 0.38 -4.62 3.91
C TYR A 62 0.86 -5.18 2.56
N SER A 63 1.07 -4.30 1.58
CA SER A 63 1.70 -4.68 0.32
C SER A 63 2.47 -3.53 -0.32
N PRO A 64 3.67 -3.79 -0.87
CA PRO A 64 4.35 -2.86 -1.74
C PRO A 64 3.57 -2.74 -3.06
N ILE A 65 3.30 -1.50 -3.49
CA ILE A 65 2.54 -1.23 -4.71
C ILE A 65 3.45 -0.55 -5.73
N ALA A 66 3.73 -1.28 -6.80
CA ALA A 66 4.65 -0.88 -7.84
C ALA A 66 4.10 0.23 -8.77
N TRP A 67 2.77 0.35 -8.92
CA TRP A 67 2.16 1.27 -9.89
C TRP A 67 0.78 1.80 -9.45
N LEU A 68 0.52 3.09 -9.71
CA LEU A 68 -0.78 3.73 -9.48
C LEU A 68 -1.95 3.00 -10.14
N ARG A 69 -1.73 2.41 -11.33
CA ARG A 69 -2.79 1.64 -12.02
C ARG A 69 -3.16 0.36 -11.26
N SER A 70 -2.20 -0.28 -10.58
CA SER A 70 -2.50 -1.44 -9.72
C SER A 70 -3.25 -1.04 -8.45
N ILE A 71 -3.07 0.19 -7.94
CA ILE A 71 -3.82 0.68 -6.76
C ILE A 71 -5.33 0.65 -7.03
N TYR A 72 -5.76 1.13 -8.20
CA TYR A 72 -7.19 1.14 -8.56
C TYR A 72 -7.78 -0.27 -8.55
N TRP A 73 -7.15 -1.22 -9.25
CA TRP A 73 -7.58 -2.63 -9.28
C TRP A 73 -7.58 -3.27 -7.89
N LEU A 74 -6.56 -2.99 -7.09
CA LEU A 74 -6.44 -3.56 -5.74
C LEU A 74 -7.52 -3.04 -4.78
N ILE A 75 -8.01 -1.80 -4.96
CA ILE A 75 -9.09 -1.26 -4.12
C ILE A 75 -10.47 -1.75 -4.59
N VAL A 76 -10.70 -1.94 -5.90
CA VAL A 76 -12.01 -2.44 -6.37
C VAL A 76 -12.19 -3.95 -6.20
N ASP A 77 -11.09 -4.70 -6.12
CA ASP A 77 -11.11 -6.17 -5.95
C ASP A 77 -10.92 -6.63 -4.48
N LEU A 78 -10.88 -5.69 -3.50
CA LEU A 78 -10.85 -5.94 -2.05
C LEU A 78 -12.19 -5.61 -1.41
#